data_AF-Q2H281-F1
#
_entry.id   AF-Q2H281-F1
#
_cell.length_a   1.000
_cell.length_b   1.000
_cell.length_c   1.000
_cell.angle_alpha   90.00
_cell.angle_beta   90.00
_cell.angle_gamma   90.00
#
_symmetry.space_group_name_H-M   'P 1'
#
loop_
_entity.id
_entity.type
_entity.pdbx_description
1 polymer ?
#
loop_
_entity_poly.entity_id
_entity_poly.type
_entity_poly.pdbx_seq_one_letter_code
_entity_poly.pdbx_strand_id
1 'polypeptide(L)'
;MGFPRWLVLWTRDWLTGREATLLFDGKTAAPTAIRAGVPQGSPLSPVLFILYISSLYKQLKDEHPHLAITGFADDTNLLWTEQVNLANPGGGTSPVKPEGSARFLGVWLDWKLNWKAHLVAVEKKLRTQSYALSRIVAKTWGMGLAKAREVYTKCIRSALAYGASSFHIPTDVGGEPAKKGITKALGKAQNKSLRIVAGAFKSTPIRNLETETWVPPLDLYLNKRLADFENRLQRPDLDDGRGGKKTAASVVLTACRKIQQRLSSRRGNKGRPRTLGPQGPTVVERAAETVMRWTGGTVDTNRVVEEAWKARWLKERDGRAITRPADDFDHQQETLFRNETLRRHDGLSKAKSSLLIQIRTGAIGLRDFLFTRGVPEVLTPACECGEGRETAEHLVVWCLAPPLTRRWERTGIRTRRDFYSVLHGINPTTARLARRVLDWLMDSGKLPIVRHIRSNLRGFKPFVLSLLGNESRERPITGSLQAGRHR
;
A
#
# COMPACT_ATOMS: atom_id res chain seq x y z
N MET A 1 -35.78 -19.69 -20.76
CA MET A 1 -34.32 -19.94 -20.88
C MET A 1 -34.00 -21.32 -21.48
N GLY A 2 -34.96 -22.22 -21.72
CA GLY A 2 -34.70 -23.47 -22.46
C GLY A 2 -33.88 -24.53 -21.72
N PHE A 3 -33.78 -24.44 -20.39
CA PHE A 3 -33.01 -25.41 -19.61
C PHE A 3 -33.68 -26.79 -19.57
N PRO A 4 -32.91 -27.90 -19.58
CA PRO A 4 -33.45 -29.24 -19.43
C PRO A 4 -34.24 -29.41 -18.13
N ARG A 5 -35.37 -30.13 -18.20
CA ARG A 5 -36.25 -30.35 -17.04
C ARG A 5 -35.53 -30.99 -15.85
N TRP A 6 -34.64 -31.95 -16.12
CA TRP A 6 -33.86 -32.62 -15.06
C TRP A 6 -33.00 -31.64 -14.26
N LEU A 7 -32.41 -30.64 -14.91
CA LEU A 7 -31.55 -29.64 -14.26
C LEU A 7 -32.37 -28.72 -13.35
N VAL A 8 -33.58 -28.35 -13.79
CA VAL A 8 -34.52 -27.56 -12.99
C VAL A 8 -34.97 -28.33 -11.76
N LEU A 9 -35.32 -29.61 -11.92
CA LEU A 9 -35.74 -30.47 -10.81
C LEU A 9 -34.61 -30.68 -9.80
N TRP A 10 -33.40 -30.95 -10.29
CA TRP A 10 -32.21 -31.08 -9.43
C TRP A 10 -31.91 -29.78 -8.66
N THR A 11 -31.98 -28.62 -9.32
CA THR A 11 -31.76 -27.34 -8.67
C THR A 11 -32.84 -27.05 -7.61
N ARG A 12 -34.10 -27.41 -7.89
CA ARG A 12 -35.20 -27.27 -6.93
C ARG A 12 -34.95 -28.13 -5.71
N ASP A 13 -34.66 -29.41 -5.90
CA ASP A 13 -34.34 -30.35 -4.83
C ASP A 13 -33.19 -29.83 -3.96
N TRP A 14 -32.12 -29.36 -4.61
CA TRP A 14 -30.95 -28.77 -3.95
C TRP A 14 -31.27 -27.52 -3.09
N LEU A 15 -32.33 -26.77 -3.42
CA LEU A 15 -32.72 -25.56 -2.67
C LEU A 15 -33.80 -25.81 -1.61
N THR A 16 -34.54 -26.91 -1.70
CA THR A 16 -35.65 -27.25 -0.79
C THR A 16 -35.22 -28.18 0.35
N GLY A 17 -36.02 -28.25 1.42
CA GLY A 17 -35.79 -29.23 2.51
C GLY A 17 -34.47 -29.06 3.28
N ARG A 18 -33.86 -27.87 3.21
CA ARG A 18 -32.59 -27.59 3.89
C ARG A 18 -32.81 -27.19 5.33
N GLU A 19 -31.93 -27.67 6.20
CA GLU A 19 -31.84 -27.25 7.60
C GLU A 19 -30.43 -26.76 7.89
N ALA A 20 -30.30 -25.78 8.77
CA ALA A 20 -29.04 -25.29 9.30
C ALA A 20 -28.97 -25.53 10.80
N THR A 21 -27.80 -25.89 11.27
CA THR A 21 -27.53 -26.07 12.70
C THR A 21 -26.31 -25.26 13.09
N LEU A 22 -26.43 -24.49 14.17
CA LEU A 22 -25.33 -23.66 14.68
C LEU A 22 -24.45 -24.50 15.61
N LEU A 23 -23.16 -24.63 15.28
CA LEU A 23 -22.15 -25.24 16.13
C LEU A 23 -21.28 -24.12 16.71
N PHE A 24 -21.31 -23.95 18.02
CA PHE A 24 -20.50 -22.95 18.73
C PHE A 24 -19.88 -23.57 19.98
N ASP A 25 -18.56 -23.46 20.14
CA ASP A 25 -17.78 -24.09 21.23
C ASP A 25 -18.11 -25.58 21.45
N GLY A 26 -18.25 -26.35 20.36
CA GLY A 26 -18.57 -27.78 20.41
C GLY A 26 -20.01 -28.11 20.82
N LYS A 27 -20.87 -27.11 21.04
CA LYS A 27 -22.30 -27.28 21.31
C LYS A 27 -23.12 -27.00 20.07
N THR A 28 -24.02 -27.94 19.77
CA THR A 28 -24.89 -27.93 18.60
C THR A 28 -26.28 -27.42 18.99
N ALA A 29 -26.79 -26.41 18.30
CA ALA A 29 -28.16 -25.90 18.47
C ALA A 29 -29.19 -26.85 17.83
N ALA A 30 -30.49 -26.57 18.02
CA ALA A 30 -31.53 -27.30 17.29
C ALA A 30 -31.49 -26.96 15.78
N PRO A 31 -31.76 -27.92 14.88
CA PRO A 31 -31.88 -27.66 13.45
C PRO A 31 -32.96 -26.60 13.16
N THR A 32 -32.64 -25.67 12.27
CA THR A 32 -33.56 -24.62 11.81
C THR A 32 -33.76 -24.73 10.31
N ALA A 33 -35.01 -24.85 9.87
CA ALA A 33 -35.33 -24.94 8.45
C ALA A 33 -34.95 -23.66 7.67
N ILE A 34 -34.18 -23.81 6.60
CA ILE A 34 -33.83 -22.75 5.67
C ILE A 34 -34.87 -22.70 4.55
N ARG A 35 -35.76 -21.71 4.63
CA ARG A 35 -36.87 -21.57 3.67
C ARG A 35 -36.53 -20.75 2.42
N ALA A 36 -35.44 -19.97 2.46
CA ALA A 36 -35.07 -19.07 1.38
C ALA A 36 -33.55 -18.89 1.28
N GLY A 37 -33.09 -18.43 0.12
CA GLY A 37 -31.69 -18.14 -0.16
C GLY A 37 -30.94 -19.34 -0.74
N VAL A 38 -29.75 -19.07 -1.28
CA VAL A 38 -28.85 -20.09 -1.85
C VAL A 38 -27.73 -20.42 -0.85
N PRO A 39 -27.25 -21.68 -0.78
CA PRO A 39 -26.14 -22.05 0.11
C PRO A 39 -24.86 -21.23 -0.11
N GLN A 40 -24.39 -20.48 0.90
CA GLN A 40 -23.14 -19.74 0.79
C GLN A 40 -21.95 -20.70 0.74
N GLY A 41 -20.97 -20.43 -0.14
CA GLY A 41 -19.82 -21.30 -0.38
C GLY A 41 -20.00 -22.32 -1.52
N SER A 42 -21.23 -22.53 -2.02
CA SER A 42 -21.44 -23.33 -3.22
C SER A 42 -21.04 -22.56 -4.49
N PRO A 43 -20.30 -23.18 -5.44
CA PRO A 43 -19.99 -22.58 -6.74
C PRO A 43 -21.23 -22.25 -7.58
N LEU A 44 -22.35 -22.94 -7.34
CA LEU A 44 -23.60 -22.74 -8.09
C LEU A 44 -24.40 -21.52 -7.60
N SER A 45 -24.26 -21.17 -6.32
CA SER A 45 -25.04 -20.10 -5.69
C SER A 45 -24.90 -18.73 -6.38
N PRO A 46 -23.69 -18.26 -6.74
CA PRO A 46 -23.55 -17.00 -7.48
C PRO A 46 -24.23 -17.02 -8.85
N VAL A 47 -24.21 -18.16 -9.55
CA VAL A 47 -24.85 -18.29 -10.87
C VAL A 47 -26.36 -18.17 -10.74
N LEU A 48 -26.96 -18.90 -9.79
CA LEU A 48 -28.40 -18.84 -9.53
C LEU A 48 -28.84 -17.44 -9.08
N PHE A 49 -28.02 -16.77 -8.26
CA PHE A 49 -28.29 -15.39 -7.86
C PHE A 49 -28.27 -14.43 -9.05
N ILE A 50 -27.28 -14.55 -9.95
CA ILE A 50 -27.22 -13.73 -11.17
C ILE A 50 -28.44 -13.97 -12.07
N LEU A 51 -28.87 -15.24 -12.22
CA LEU A 51 -30.08 -15.55 -12.98
C LEU A 51 -31.32 -14.93 -12.33
N TYR A 52 -31.43 -15.01 -11.01
CA TYR A 52 -32.52 -14.40 -10.25
C TYR A 52 -32.57 -12.87 -10.40
N ILE A 53 -31.45 -12.17 -10.23
CA ILE A 53 -31.43 -10.69 -10.32
C ILE A 53 -31.58 -10.19 -11.76
N SER A 54 -31.31 -11.03 -12.76
CA SER A 54 -31.38 -10.64 -14.18
C SER A 54 -32.77 -10.16 -14.61
N SER A 55 -33.85 -10.72 -14.04
CA SER A 55 -35.22 -10.30 -14.34
C SER A 55 -35.50 -8.90 -13.80
N LEU A 56 -34.99 -8.56 -12.63
CA LEU A 56 -35.09 -7.21 -12.05
C LEU A 56 -34.42 -6.18 -12.97
N TYR A 57 -33.19 -6.46 -13.41
CA TYR A 57 -32.49 -5.54 -14.33
C TYR A 57 -33.19 -5.40 -15.68
N LYS A 58 -33.82 -6.48 -16.18
CA LYS A 58 -34.62 -6.42 -17.39
C LYS A 58 -35.85 -5.52 -17.20
N GLN A 59 -36.64 -5.75 -16.16
CA GLN A 59 -37.83 -4.95 -15.85
C GLN A 59 -37.48 -3.46 -15.67
N LEU A 60 -36.47 -3.16 -14.85
CA LEU A 60 -36.03 -1.78 -14.64
C LEU A 60 -35.59 -1.08 -15.93
N LYS A 61 -34.98 -1.82 -16.86
CA LYS A 61 -34.55 -1.27 -18.15
C LYS A 61 -35.69 -1.08 -19.13
N ASP A 62 -36.68 -1.99 -19.11
CA ASP A 62 -37.87 -1.93 -19.94
C ASP A 62 -38.76 -0.74 -19.50
N GLU A 63 -38.93 -0.54 -18.19
CA GLU A 63 -39.68 0.58 -17.61
C GLU A 63 -38.93 1.92 -17.66
N HIS A 64 -37.61 1.89 -17.52
CA HIS A 64 -36.77 3.08 -17.50
C HIS A 64 -35.58 2.97 -18.48
N PRO A 65 -35.81 3.16 -19.80
CA PRO A 65 -34.77 3.02 -20.83
C PRO A 65 -33.55 3.95 -20.66
N HIS A 66 -33.74 5.07 -19.94
CA HIS A 66 -32.71 6.07 -19.66
C HIS A 66 -31.84 5.74 -18.44
N LEU A 67 -32.24 4.76 -17.63
CA LEU A 67 -31.49 4.32 -16.45
C LEU A 67 -30.28 3.48 -16.88
N ALA A 68 -29.09 3.88 -16.42
CA ALA A 68 -27.90 3.05 -16.55
C ALA A 68 -27.75 2.20 -15.28
N ILE A 69 -27.88 0.88 -15.44
CA ILE A 69 -27.80 -0.07 -14.33
C ILE A 69 -26.43 -0.74 -14.37
N THR A 70 -25.74 -0.73 -13.23
CA THR A 70 -24.44 -1.37 -13.06
C THR A 70 -24.45 -2.18 -11.77
N GLY A 71 -24.50 -3.50 -11.90
CA GLY A 71 -24.57 -4.43 -10.77
C GLY A 71 -23.37 -5.35 -10.70
N PHE A 72 -22.92 -5.65 -9.48
CA PHE A 72 -21.96 -6.71 -9.21
C PHE A 72 -22.42 -7.49 -7.98
N ALA A 73 -22.79 -8.76 -8.20
CA ALA A 73 -23.51 -9.53 -7.20
C ALA A 73 -24.70 -8.71 -6.64
N ASP A 74 -24.77 -8.54 -5.33
CA ASP A 74 -25.80 -7.80 -4.60
C ASP A 74 -25.65 -6.26 -4.67
N ASP A 75 -24.44 -5.75 -4.92
CA ASP A 75 -24.19 -4.31 -5.07
C ASP A 75 -24.76 -3.81 -6.41
N THR A 76 -25.94 -3.18 -6.37
CA THR A 76 -26.60 -2.55 -7.54
C THR A 76 -26.46 -1.03 -7.49
N ASN A 77 -25.89 -0.44 -8.54
CA ASN A 77 -25.79 1.00 -8.72
C ASN A 77 -26.67 1.45 -9.89
N LEU A 78 -27.55 2.40 -9.59
CA LEU A 78 -28.43 3.03 -10.57
C LEU A 78 -27.87 4.42 -10.90
N LEU A 79 -27.57 4.65 -12.16
CA LEU A 79 -27.02 5.89 -12.67
C LEU A 79 -28.10 6.59 -13.51
N TRP A 80 -28.46 7.79 -13.09
CA TRP A 80 -29.43 8.64 -13.76
C TRP A 80 -28.89 10.07 -13.84
N THR A 81 -29.45 10.88 -14.74
CA THR A 81 -28.99 12.28 -14.95
C THR A 81 -30.03 13.34 -14.61
N GLU A 82 -31.24 12.92 -14.23
CA GLU A 82 -32.39 13.79 -13.96
C GLU A 82 -32.80 13.73 -12.48
N GLN A 83 -33.66 14.62 -12.01
CA GLN A 83 -34.13 14.52 -10.62
C GLN A 83 -35.06 13.31 -10.49
N VAL A 84 -34.72 12.37 -9.59
CA VAL A 84 -35.50 11.16 -9.35
C VAL A 84 -36.25 11.30 -8.04
N ASN A 85 -37.53 10.94 -8.06
CA ASN A 85 -38.34 10.82 -6.85
C ASN A 85 -38.51 9.34 -6.52
N LEU A 86 -38.09 8.91 -5.33
CA LEU A 86 -38.28 7.53 -4.87
C LEU A 86 -39.59 7.41 -4.11
N ALA A 87 -40.28 6.28 -4.28
CA ALA A 87 -41.46 5.96 -3.50
C ALA A 87 -41.08 5.70 -2.04
N ASN A 88 -41.82 6.31 -1.11
CA ASN A 88 -41.60 6.11 0.32
C ASN A 88 -42.42 4.90 0.82
N PRO A 89 -41.93 4.19 1.85
CA PRO A 89 -42.65 3.04 2.44
C PRO A 89 -44.06 3.36 2.97
N GLY A 90 -44.35 4.64 3.28
CA GLY A 90 -45.65 5.12 3.75
C GLY A 90 -46.53 5.79 2.68
N GLY A 91 -46.16 5.67 1.41
CA GLY A 91 -46.83 6.37 0.30
C GLY A 91 -46.22 7.75 0.00
N GLY A 92 -46.44 8.23 -1.24
CA GLY A 92 -45.83 9.45 -1.76
C GLY A 92 -44.42 9.22 -2.34
N THR A 93 -43.87 10.26 -2.97
CA THR A 93 -42.51 10.23 -3.53
C THR A 93 -41.65 11.34 -2.95
N SER A 94 -40.35 11.11 -2.81
CA SER A 94 -39.40 12.12 -2.31
C SER A 94 -38.20 12.27 -3.23
N PRO A 95 -37.76 13.51 -3.53
CA PRO A 95 -36.64 13.74 -4.40
C PRO A 95 -35.34 13.23 -3.77
N VAL A 96 -34.59 12.44 -4.52
CA VAL A 96 -33.25 12.00 -4.15
C VAL A 96 -32.31 13.18 -4.31
N LYS A 97 -31.71 13.62 -3.20
CA LYS A 97 -30.68 14.65 -3.25
C LYS A 97 -29.40 14.06 -3.84
N PRO A 98 -28.79 14.71 -4.85
CA PRO A 98 -27.52 14.23 -5.39
C PRO A 98 -26.42 14.34 -4.34
N GLU A 99 -25.73 13.23 -4.08
CA GLU A 99 -24.56 13.22 -3.21
C GLU A 99 -23.31 13.65 -3.99
N GLY A 100 -22.39 14.35 -3.32
CA GLY A 100 -21.14 14.82 -3.93
C GLY A 100 -20.14 13.72 -4.28
N SER A 101 -20.36 12.50 -3.81
CA SER A 101 -19.55 11.32 -4.13
C SER A 101 -20.35 10.03 -3.98
N ALA A 102 -20.07 9.02 -4.80
CA ALA A 102 -20.70 7.71 -4.75
C ALA A 102 -19.66 6.58 -4.66
N ARG A 103 -19.98 5.49 -3.94
CA ARG A 103 -19.15 4.29 -3.85
C ARG A 103 -19.53 3.31 -4.97
N PHE A 104 -18.58 2.98 -5.83
CA PHE A 104 -18.73 2.00 -6.90
C PHE A 104 -17.67 0.91 -6.77
N LEU A 105 -18.09 -0.33 -6.48
CA LEU A 105 -17.19 -1.50 -6.32
C LEU A 105 -16.00 -1.21 -5.37
N GLY A 106 -16.24 -0.48 -4.29
CA GLY A 106 -15.21 -0.08 -3.31
C GLY A 106 -14.34 1.12 -3.69
N VAL A 107 -14.49 1.69 -4.88
CA VAL A 107 -13.88 2.96 -5.29
C VAL A 107 -14.87 4.09 -5.08
N TRP A 108 -14.43 5.24 -4.59
CA TRP A 108 -15.32 6.40 -4.41
C TRP A 108 -15.10 7.40 -5.53
N LEU A 109 -16.18 7.73 -6.23
CA LEU A 109 -16.19 8.67 -7.35
C LEU A 109 -16.79 9.97 -6.85
N ASP A 110 -16.05 11.07 -6.88
CA ASP A 110 -16.59 12.42 -6.71
C ASP A 110 -16.89 13.05 -8.07
N TRP A 111 -17.82 13.99 -8.12
CA TRP A 111 -18.26 14.62 -9.38
C TRP A 111 -17.16 15.38 -10.13
N LYS A 112 -16.06 15.77 -9.45
CA LYS A 112 -14.89 16.40 -10.09
C LYS A 112 -13.78 15.39 -10.43
N LEU A 113 -13.94 14.12 -10.07
CA LEU A 113 -12.90 13.09 -10.14
C LEU A 113 -11.57 13.54 -9.52
N ASN A 114 -11.65 14.25 -8.39
CA ASN A 114 -10.49 14.67 -7.60
C ASN A 114 -10.02 13.59 -6.61
N TRP A 115 -10.80 12.53 -6.46
CA TRP A 115 -10.58 11.35 -5.64
C TRP A 115 -10.45 11.63 -4.14
N LYS A 116 -10.93 12.78 -3.66
CA LYS A 116 -10.88 13.15 -2.23
C LYS A 116 -11.69 12.20 -1.37
N ALA A 117 -12.91 11.86 -1.78
CA ALA A 117 -13.76 10.91 -1.07
C ALA A 117 -13.08 9.53 -0.99
N HIS A 118 -12.43 9.10 -2.08
CA HIS A 118 -11.68 7.85 -2.12
C HIS A 118 -10.47 7.87 -1.19
N LEU A 119 -9.70 8.95 -1.20
CA LEU A 119 -8.59 9.15 -0.27
C LEU A 119 -9.04 9.02 1.19
N VAL A 120 -10.12 9.70 1.58
CA VAL A 120 -10.65 9.65 2.96
C VAL A 120 -11.05 8.22 3.33
N ALA A 121 -11.74 7.50 2.44
CA ALA A 121 -12.13 6.12 2.67
C ALA A 121 -10.92 5.19 2.82
N VAL A 122 -9.91 5.34 1.96
CA VAL A 122 -8.67 4.58 2.01
C VAL A 122 -7.89 4.91 3.28
N GLU A 123 -7.72 6.18 3.64
CA GLU A 123 -7.05 6.61 4.88
C GLU A 123 -7.72 6.05 6.14
N LYS A 124 -9.05 6.03 6.19
CA LYS A 124 -9.80 5.41 7.30
C LYS A 124 -9.46 3.91 7.43
N LYS A 125 -9.42 3.17 6.33
CA LYS A 125 -9.03 1.75 6.31
C LYS A 125 -7.57 1.55 6.73
N LEU A 126 -6.68 2.39 6.21
CA LEU A 126 -5.25 2.34 6.49
C LEU A 126 -4.93 2.69 7.93
N ARG A 127 -5.73 3.51 8.61
CA ARG A 127 -5.51 3.83 10.04
C ARG A 127 -5.54 2.55 10.88
N THR A 128 -6.57 1.73 10.71
CA THR A 128 -6.70 0.45 11.43
C THR A 128 -5.58 -0.51 11.07
N GLN A 129 -5.24 -0.64 9.78
CA GLN A 129 -4.17 -1.54 9.32
C GLN A 129 -2.78 -1.09 9.79
N SER A 130 -2.50 0.22 9.76
CA SER A 130 -1.23 0.80 10.23
C SER A 130 -1.10 0.66 11.75
N TYR A 131 -2.20 0.81 12.48
CA TYR A 131 -2.24 0.58 13.91
C TYR A 131 -1.95 -0.90 14.24
N ALA A 132 -2.61 -1.83 13.56
CA ALA A 132 -2.32 -3.26 13.72
C ALA A 132 -0.84 -3.58 13.40
N LEU A 133 -0.28 -2.99 12.33
CA LEU A 133 1.13 -3.13 11.99
C LEU A 133 2.04 -2.61 13.12
N SER A 134 1.74 -1.46 13.72
CA SER A 134 2.56 -0.93 14.83
C SER A 134 2.43 -1.73 16.13
N ARG A 135 1.44 -2.62 16.25
CA ARG A 135 1.28 -3.53 17.39
C ARG A 135 2.01 -4.86 17.24
N ILE A 136 2.39 -5.25 16.03
CA ILE A 136 3.13 -6.51 15.77
C ILE A 136 4.62 -6.26 15.47
N VAL A 137 4.97 -5.04 15.09
CA VAL A 137 6.35 -4.63 14.83
C VAL A 137 6.60 -3.21 15.32
N ALA A 138 7.70 -3.03 16.04
CA ALA A 138 8.19 -1.75 16.50
C ALA A 138 9.68 -1.59 16.15
N LYS A 139 10.33 -0.50 16.61
CA LYS A 139 11.74 -0.25 16.31
C LYS A 139 12.70 -1.29 16.91
N THR A 140 12.36 -1.84 18.07
CA THR A 140 13.28 -2.68 18.88
C THR A 140 12.78 -4.10 19.08
N TRP A 141 11.50 -4.38 18.81
CA TRP A 141 10.88 -5.67 19.06
C TRP A 141 9.84 -5.99 17.98
N GLY A 142 9.44 -7.26 17.93
CA GLY A 142 8.43 -7.78 17.02
C GLY A 142 9.03 -8.55 15.84
N MET A 143 8.27 -8.61 14.76
CA MET A 143 8.59 -9.42 13.58
C MET A 143 9.86 -8.94 12.86
N GLY A 144 10.59 -9.87 12.23
CA GLY A 144 11.73 -9.56 11.35
C GLY A 144 11.31 -8.77 10.10
N LEU A 145 12.26 -8.09 9.46
CA LEU A 145 12.00 -7.16 8.34
C LEU A 145 11.22 -7.82 7.20
N ALA A 146 11.64 -9.00 6.75
CA ALA A 146 11.01 -9.70 5.63
C ALA A 146 9.52 -10.01 5.90
N LYS A 147 9.21 -10.54 7.09
CA LYS A 147 7.82 -10.85 7.50
C LYS A 147 7.00 -9.56 7.70
N ALA A 148 7.57 -8.52 8.31
CA ALA A 148 6.88 -7.23 8.47
C ALA A 148 6.57 -6.58 7.10
N ARG A 149 7.50 -6.65 6.15
CA ARG A 149 7.32 -6.21 4.76
C ARG A 149 6.23 -7.02 4.05
N GLU A 150 6.17 -8.33 4.30
CA GLU A 150 5.14 -9.18 3.74
C GLU A 150 3.74 -8.76 4.21
N VAL A 151 3.56 -8.50 5.51
CA VAL A 151 2.29 -7.98 6.06
C VAL A 151 1.94 -6.63 5.42
N TYR A 152 2.90 -5.72 5.30
CA TYR A 152 2.70 -4.44 4.60
C TYR A 152 2.25 -4.67 3.15
N THR A 153 2.92 -5.56 2.42
CA THR A 153 2.62 -5.82 1.00
C THR A 153 1.23 -6.41 0.81
N LYS A 154 0.85 -7.39 1.66
CA LYS A 154 -0.41 -8.12 1.56
C LYS A 154 -1.62 -7.33 2.07
N CYS A 155 -1.45 -6.50 3.11
CA CYS A 155 -2.58 -5.83 3.76
C CYS A 155 -2.69 -4.33 3.39
N ILE A 156 -1.56 -3.62 3.36
CA ILE A 156 -1.53 -2.16 3.23
C ILE A 156 -1.31 -1.76 1.76
N ARG A 157 -0.27 -2.31 1.11
CA ARG A 157 0.03 -1.97 -0.30
C ARG A 157 -1.08 -2.40 -1.25
N SER A 158 -1.71 -3.55 -0.99
CA SER A 158 -2.90 -4.02 -1.71
C SER A 158 -4.08 -3.08 -1.56
N ALA A 159 -4.32 -2.54 -0.36
CA ALA A 159 -5.38 -1.56 -0.11
C ALA A 159 -5.10 -0.21 -0.77
N LEU A 160 -3.84 0.26 -0.75
CA LEU A 160 -3.40 1.48 -1.43
C LEU A 160 -3.59 1.41 -2.95
N ALA A 161 -3.37 0.24 -3.54
CA ALA A 161 -3.44 0.03 -4.99
C ALA A 161 -4.80 -0.51 -5.48
N TYR A 162 -5.77 -0.69 -4.58
CA TYR A 162 -7.11 -1.13 -4.96
C TYR A 162 -7.79 -0.04 -5.79
N GLY A 163 -8.24 -0.38 -7.01
CA GLY A 163 -8.85 0.61 -7.91
C GLY A 163 -7.83 1.52 -8.61
N ALA A 164 -6.53 1.20 -8.58
CA ALA A 164 -5.49 1.99 -9.25
C ALA A 164 -5.80 2.26 -10.73
N SER A 165 -6.41 1.30 -11.43
CA SER A 165 -6.84 1.45 -12.84
C SER A 165 -7.86 2.57 -13.06
N SER A 166 -8.54 3.03 -12.01
CA SER A 166 -9.56 4.08 -12.10
C SER A 166 -9.00 5.47 -11.80
N PHE A 167 -8.17 5.61 -10.76
CA PHE A 167 -7.74 6.91 -10.26
C PHE A 167 -6.28 7.28 -10.57
N HIS A 168 -5.45 6.31 -10.92
CA HIS A 168 -4.02 6.55 -11.11
C HIS A 168 -3.75 7.09 -12.51
N ILE A 169 -3.05 8.23 -12.56
CA ILE A 169 -2.53 8.80 -13.79
C ILE A 169 -1.05 8.44 -13.84
N PRO A 170 -0.60 7.67 -14.85
CA PRO A 170 0.75 7.17 -14.92
C PRO A 170 1.75 8.30 -15.20
N THR A 171 2.95 8.16 -14.66
CA THR A 171 4.10 9.03 -14.98
C THR A 171 4.97 8.36 -16.04
N ASP A 172 5.51 9.15 -16.98
CA ASP A 172 6.36 8.65 -18.08
C ASP A 172 7.70 8.06 -17.59
N VAL A 173 8.47 7.43 -18.49
CA VAL A 173 9.80 6.85 -18.23
C VAL A 173 10.75 7.92 -17.69
N GLY A 174 11.35 7.67 -16.52
CA GLY A 174 12.19 8.66 -15.84
C GLY A 174 11.42 9.84 -15.23
N GLY A 175 10.08 9.77 -15.23
CA GLY A 175 9.18 10.78 -14.72
C GLY A 175 9.43 11.08 -13.25
N GLU A 176 9.47 12.39 -12.96
CA GLU A 176 9.52 12.92 -11.60
C GLU A 176 8.37 12.35 -10.76
N PRO A 177 8.59 12.09 -9.46
CA PRO A 177 7.53 11.62 -8.57
C PRO A 177 6.29 12.51 -8.67
N ALA A 178 5.11 11.90 -8.58
CA ALA A 178 3.85 12.64 -8.59
C ALA A 178 3.88 13.81 -7.59
N LYS A 179 3.88 15.05 -8.10
CA LYS A 179 4.05 16.25 -7.27
C LYS A 179 2.77 16.62 -6.52
N LYS A 180 1.61 16.24 -7.06
CA LYS A 180 0.26 16.54 -6.51
C LYS A 180 -0.69 15.36 -6.75
N GLY A 181 -1.85 15.40 -6.08
CA GLY A 181 -2.95 14.44 -6.30
C GLY A 181 -2.91 13.20 -5.41
N ILE A 182 -3.77 12.24 -5.75
CA ILE A 182 -4.02 11.01 -4.99
C ILE A 182 -2.76 10.18 -4.76
N THR A 183 -1.96 9.97 -5.80
CA THR A 183 -0.71 9.19 -5.71
C THR A 183 0.25 9.74 -4.65
N LYS A 184 0.36 11.08 -4.53
CA LYS A 184 1.23 11.71 -3.54
C LYS A 184 0.71 11.52 -2.11
N ALA A 185 -0.60 11.65 -1.91
CA ALA A 185 -1.23 11.43 -0.61
C ALA A 185 -1.07 9.98 -0.16
N LEU A 186 -1.37 9.02 -1.05
CA LEU A 186 -1.18 7.58 -0.79
C LEU A 186 0.31 7.24 -0.53
N GLY A 187 1.23 7.89 -1.25
CA GLY A 187 2.67 7.74 -1.03
C GLY A 187 3.11 8.12 0.39
N LYS A 188 2.48 9.12 1.02
CA LYS A 188 2.76 9.46 2.44
C LYS A 188 2.39 8.29 3.37
N ALA A 189 1.29 7.59 3.10
CA ALA A 189 0.87 6.43 3.89
C ALA A 189 1.82 5.22 3.71
N GLN A 190 2.30 4.96 2.49
CA GLN A 190 3.38 4.00 2.25
C GLN A 190 4.62 4.36 3.08
N ASN A 191 5.09 5.60 3.00
CA ASN A 191 6.29 6.05 3.70
C ASN A 191 6.17 5.90 5.22
N LYS A 192 4.99 6.20 5.78
CA LYS A 192 4.72 5.98 7.21
C LYS A 192 4.85 4.50 7.58
N SER A 193 4.28 3.61 6.76
CA SER A 193 4.32 2.16 6.98
C SER A 193 5.73 1.59 6.83
N LEU A 194 6.49 2.01 5.81
CA LEU A 194 7.87 1.57 5.60
C LEU A 194 8.79 1.95 6.76
N ARG A 195 8.57 3.10 7.40
CA ARG A 195 9.32 3.49 8.61
C ARG A 195 9.06 2.54 9.78
N ILE A 196 7.83 2.05 9.94
CA ILE A 196 7.48 1.05 10.95
C ILE A 196 8.15 -0.28 10.61
N VAL A 197 8.00 -0.75 9.37
CA VAL A 197 8.62 -1.99 8.87
C VAL A 197 10.13 -1.98 9.06
N ALA A 198 10.81 -0.89 8.68
CA ALA A 198 12.26 -0.73 8.83
C ALA A 198 12.70 -0.46 10.28
N GLY A 199 11.82 0.07 11.14
CA GLY A 199 12.18 0.63 12.44
C GLY A 199 13.14 1.81 12.31
N ALA A 200 12.94 2.62 11.28
CA ALA A 200 13.77 3.77 10.95
C ALA A 200 13.25 5.06 11.60
N PHE A 201 14.09 6.09 11.69
CA PHE A 201 13.66 7.41 12.15
C PHE A 201 12.79 8.13 11.13
N LYS A 202 12.04 9.14 11.58
CA LYS A 202 11.18 9.97 10.73
C LYS A 202 11.96 10.76 9.67
N SER A 203 13.22 11.09 9.95
CA SER A 203 14.12 11.85 9.07
C SER A 203 14.97 10.98 8.13
N THR A 204 14.84 9.65 8.18
CA THR A 204 15.44 8.75 7.19
C THR A 204 14.88 9.08 5.80
N PRO A 205 15.70 9.18 4.73
CA PRO A 205 15.21 9.54 3.40
C PRO A 205 14.32 8.43 2.84
N ILE A 206 13.31 8.81 2.06
CA ILE A 206 12.31 7.87 1.53
C ILE A 206 12.97 6.85 0.59
N ARG A 207 13.83 7.31 -0.34
CA ARG A 207 14.54 6.43 -1.27
C ARG A 207 15.32 5.32 -0.57
N ASN A 208 15.93 5.61 0.58
CA ASN A 208 16.70 4.63 1.34
C ASN A 208 15.76 3.65 2.07
N LEU A 209 14.58 4.09 2.52
CA LEU A 209 13.58 3.17 3.06
C LEU A 209 13.10 2.20 1.99
N GLU A 210 12.83 2.71 0.79
CA GLU A 210 12.40 1.91 -0.36
C GLU A 210 13.44 0.83 -0.69
N THR A 211 14.73 1.20 -0.77
CA THR A 211 15.79 0.24 -1.10
C THR A 211 16.03 -0.78 0.02
N GLU A 212 16.15 -0.32 1.27
CA GLU A 212 16.38 -1.20 2.42
C GLU A 212 15.19 -2.16 2.68
N THR A 213 13.96 -1.73 2.39
CA THR A 213 12.77 -2.60 2.52
C THR A 213 12.44 -3.38 1.25
N TRP A 214 13.19 -3.19 0.16
CA TRP A 214 12.87 -3.77 -1.15
C TRP A 214 11.41 -3.50 -1.57
N VAL A 215 10.98 -2.24 -1.44
CA VAL A 215 9.64 -1.78 -1.83
C VAL A 215 9.80 -0.58 -2.78
N PRO A 216 9.38 -0.70 -4.04
CA PRO A 216 9.47 0.41 -4.98
C PRO A 216 8.56 1.59 -4.59
N PRO A 217 8.85 2.79 -5.10
CA PRO A 217 7.97 3.94 -5.01
C PRO A 217 6.52 3.59 -5.40
N LEU A 218 5.55 4.13 -4.64
CA LEU A 218 4.15 3.78 -4.83
C LEU A 218 3.65 4.11 -6.24
N ASP A 219 4.08 5.23 -6.82
CA ASP A 219 3.71 5.64 -8.17
C ASP A 219 4.19 4.64 -9.22
N LEU A 220 5.43 4.16 -9.15
CA LEU A 220 5.93 3.12 -10.05
C LEU A 220 5.16 1.80 -9.87
N TYR A 221 4.80 1.45 -8.63
CA TYR A 221 3.95 0.30 -8.38
C TYR A 221 2.53 0.46 -8.96
N LEU A 222 1.96 1.68 -8.92
CA LEU A 222 0.65 1.95 -9.51
C LEU A 222 0.72 1.96 -11.05
N ASN A 223 1.79 2.50 -11.66
CA ASN A 223 2.08 2.35 -13.10
C ASN A 223 2.06 0.86 -13.49
N LYS A 224 2.77 0.03 -12.71
CA LYS A 224 2.78 -1.42 -12.90
C LYS A 224 1.39 -2.03 -12.82
N ARG A 225 0.59 -1.65 -11.81
CA ARG A 225 -0.77 -2.16 -11.64
C ARG A 225 -1.70 -1.79 -12.79
N LEU A 226 -1.50 -0.61 -13.37
CA LEU A 226 -2.19 -0.17 -14.58
C LEU A 226 -1.71 -0.97 -15.80
N ALA A 227 -0.41 -1.19 -15.95
CA ALA A 227 0.16 -2.04 -17.02
C ALA A 227 -0.39 -3.46 -17.00
N ASP A 228 -0.39 -4.09 -15.81
CA ASP A 228 -0.97 -5.42 -15.61
C ASP A 228 -2.48 -5.43 -15.91
N PHE A 229 -3.17 -4.30 -15.70
CA PHE A 229 -4.59 -4.18 -16.03
C PHE A 229 -4.81 -4.05 -17.54
N GLU A 230 -4.07 -3.20 -18.24
CA GLU A 230 -4.13 -3.06 -19.70
C GLU A 230 -3.77 -4.37 -20.40
N ASN A 231 -2.70 -5.05 -19.97
CA ASN A 231 -2.31 -6.35 -20.50
C ASN A 231 -3.40 -7.41 -20.35
N ARG A 232 -4.23 -7.33 -19.30
CA ARG A 232 -5.39 -8.23 -19.13
C ARG A 232 -6.56 -7.82 -20.01
N LEU A 233 -6.81 -6.52 -20.18
CA LEU A 233 -7.88 -6.02 -21.04
C LEU A 233 -7.70 -6.40 -22.51
N GLN A 234 -6.45 -6.51 -22.96
CA GLN A 234 -6.11 -6.86 -24.35
C GLN A 234 -6.09 -8.37 -24.61
N ARG A 235 -6.32 -9.21 -23.61
CA ARG A 235 -6.41 -10.67 -23.83
C ARG A 235 -7.65 -10.99 -24.68
N PRO A 236 -7.53 -11.81 -25.73
CA PRO A 236 -8.66 -12.26 -26.53
C PRO A 236 -9.28 -13.50 -25.87
N ASP A 237 -9.93 -13.31 -24.72
CA ASP A 237 -10.49 -14.38 -23.88
C ASP A 237 -12.03 -14.42 -23.88
N LEU A 238 -12.70 -13.44 -24.49
CA LEU A 238 -14.17 -13.42 -24.58
C LEU A 238 -14.64 -14.00 -25.92
N ASP A 239 -15.37 -15.10 -25.86
CA ASP A 239 -16.09 -15.67 -27.01
C ASP A 239 -17.36 -14.85 -27.26
N ASP A 240 -17.59 -14.44 -28.50
CA ASP A 240 -18.80 -13.69 -28.88
C ASP A 240 -19.96 -14.58 -29.36
N GLY A 241 -19.79 -15.91 -29.28
CA GLY A 241 -20.78 -16.90 -29.72
C GLY A 241 -21.03 -16.89 -31.23
N ARG A 242 -20.24 -16.13 -32.00
CA ARG A 242 -20.25 -16.02 -33.46
C ARG A 242 -18.89 -16.32 -34.09
N GLY A 243 -18.00 -16.99 -33.34
CA GLY A 243 -16.68 -17.41 -33.80
C GLY A 243 -15.59 -16.32 -33.75
N GLY A 244 -15.89 -15.14 -33.20
CA GLY A 244 -14.94 -14.04 -33.06
C GLY A 244 -14.48 -13.85 -31.60
N LYS A 245 -13.17 -13.96 -31.35
CA LYS A 245 -12.62 -13.61 -30.02
C LYS A 245 -12.62 -12.09 -29.85
N LYS A 246 -13.30 -11.59 -28.82
CA LYS A 246 -13.27 -10.19 -28.40
C LYS A 246 -12.33 -10.00 -27.22
N THR A 247 -11.74 -8.82 -27.14
CA THR A 247 -10.99 -8.39 -25.96
C THR A 247 -11.95 -7.72 -24.98
N ALA A 248 -11.69 -7.84 -23.68
CA ALA A 248 -12.44 -7.08 -22.67
C ALA A 248 -12.39 -5.57 -22.94
N ALA A 249 -11.26 -5.06 -23.45
CA ALA A 249 -11.11 -3.69 -23.92
C ALA A 249 -12.19 -3.31 -24.95
N SER A 250 -12.40 -4.14 -25.98
CA SER A 250 -13.38 -3.88 -27.04
C SER A 250 -14.82 -3.77 -26.51
N VAL A 251 -15.17 -4.59 -25.51
CA VAL A 251 -16.49 -4.58 -24.87
C VAL A 251 -16.68 -3.30 -24.06
N VAL A 252 -15.69 -2.94 -23.25
CA VAL A 252 -15.70 -1.72 -22.44
C VAL A 252 -15.78 -0.47 -23.32
N LEU A 253 -14.93 -0.35 -24.35
CA LEU A 253 -14.94 0.79 -25.27
C LEU A 253 -16.27 0.92 -26.01
N THR A 254 -16.90 -0.21 -26.38
CA THR A 254 -18.22 -0.20 -27.00
C THR A 254 -19.30 0.29 -26.03
N ALA A 255 -19.25 -0.11 -24.75
CA ALA A 255 -20.16 0.39 -23.73
C ALA A 255 -19.95 1.91 -23.48
N CYS A 256 -18.70 2.36 -23.35
CA CYS A 256 -18.36 3.77 -23.18
C CYS A 256 -18.87 4.63 -24.36
N ARG A 257 -18.67 4.18 -25.61
CA ARG A 257 -19.18 4.88 -26.79
C ARG A 257 -20.71 5.00 -26.78
N LYS A 258 -21.44 3.95 -26.39
CA LYS A 258 -22.91 4.00 -26.24
C LYS A 258 -23.35 5.03 -25.19
N ILE A 259 -22.65 5.09 -24.06
CA ILE A 259 -22.92 6.09 -23.01
C ILE A 259 -22.63 7.50 -23.54
N GLN A 260 -21.49 7.71 -24.20
CA GLN A 260 -21.11 9.00 -24.76
C GLN A 260 -22.10 9.48 -25.82
N GLN A 261 -22.55 8.60 -26.72
CA GLN A 261 -23.57 8.92 -27.71
C GLN A 261 -24.88 9.40 -27.07
N ARG A 262 -25.34 8.72 -26.01
CA ARG A 262 -26.55 9.13 -25.25
C ARG A 262 -26.39 10.47 -24.57
N LEU A 263 -25.20 10.78 -24.05
CA LEU A 263 -24.91 12.08 -23.44
C LEU A 263 -24.80 13.20 -24.48
N SER A 264 -24.20 12.92 -25.64
CA SER A 264 -24.04 13.90 -26.73
C SER A 264 -25.36 14.20 -27.44
N SER A 265 -26.21 13.19 -27.67
CA SER A 265 -27.53 13.39 -28.29
C SER A 265 -28.47 14.24 -27.43
N ARG A 266 -28.19 14.35 -26.12
CA ARG A 266 -28.94 15.20 -25.17
C ARG A 266 -28.46 16.65 -25.13
N ARG A 267 -27.27 16.98 -25.64
CA ARG A 267 -26.81 18.38 -25.84
C ARG A 267 -27.41 18.96 -27.11
N GLY A 268 -28.74 18.97 -27.22
CA GLY A 268 -29.43 19.69 -28.29
C GLY A 268 -29.36 21.21 -28.09
N ASN A 269 -28.90 21.93 -29.11
CA ASN A 269 -29.12 23.37 -29.38
C ASN A 269 -28.94 24.38 -28.23
N LYS A 270 -27.77 24.40 -27.58
CA LYS A 270 -27.26 25.65 -26.99
C LYS A 270 -25.90 26.01 -27.59
N GLY A 271 -25.96 26.77 -28.67
CA GLY A 271 -24.82 27.41 -29.32
C GLY A 271 -24.17 26.54 -30.41
N ARG A 272 -23.81 27.23 -31.51
CA ARG A 272 -23.04 26.80 -32.69
C ARG A 272 -22.31 25.46 -32.48
N PRO A 273 -22.46 24.47 -33.39
CA PRO A 273 -21.71 23.23 -33.27
C PRO A 273 -20.23 23.59 -33.23
N ARG A 274 -19.59 23.42 -32.06
CA ARG A 274 -18.16 23.18 -32.06
C ARG A 274 -18.02 21.93 -32.89
N THR A 275 -17.51 22.05 -34.11
CA THR A 275 -16.89 20.94 -34.83
C THR A 275 -15.99 20.27 -33.80
N LEU A 276 -16.47 19.16 -33.25
CA LEU A 276 -15.62 18.20 -32.55
C LEU A 276 -14.74 17.67 -33.67
N GLY A 277 -13.62 18.36 -33.90
CA GLY A 277 -12.49 17.77 -34.60
C GLY A 277 -12.15 16.42 -33.96
N PRO A 278 -11.34 15.59 -34.62
CA PRO A 278 -11.03 14.24 -34.15
C PRO A 278 -10.80 14.26 -32.63
N GLN A 279 -11.69 13.59 -31.89
CA GLN A 279 -11.67 13.64 -30.44
C GLN A 279 -10.31 13.09 -30.02
N GLY A 280 -9.46 13.96 -29.47
CA GLY A 280 -8.18 13.54 -28.94
C GLY A 280 -8.36 12.41 -27.90
N PRO A 281 -7.35 11.58 -27.67
CA PRO A 281 -7.47 10.40 -26.83
C PRO A 281 -7.99 10.77 -25.44
N THR A 282 -8.94 9.98 -24.95
CA THR A 282 -9.51 10.08 -23.61
C THR A 282 -8.40 9.98 -22.55
N VAL A 283 -8.70 10.38 -21.32
CA VAL A 283 -7.73 10.28 -20.21
C VAL A 283 -7.26 8.83 -20.02
N VAL A 284 -8.15 7.87 -20.23
CA VAL A 284 -7.86 6.43 -20.13
C VAL A 284 -6.97 5.98 -21.28
N GLU A 285 -7.27 6.37 -22.52
CA GLU A 285 -6.42 6.05 -23.68
C GLU A 285 -5.02 6.64 -23.55
N ARG A 286 -4.90 7.90 -23.11
CA ARG A 286 -3.60 8.52 -22.82
C ARG A 286 -2.83 7.81 -21.72
N ALA A 287 -3.52 7.33 -20.68
CA ALA A 287 -2.91 6.57 -19.61
C ALA A 287 -2.40 5.21 -20.12
N ALA A 288 -3.18 4.52 -20.94
CA ALA A 288 -2.78 3.27 -21.59
C ALA A 288 -1.56 3.47 -22.51
N GLU A 289 -1.57 4.49 -23.37
CA GLU A 289 -0.42 4.85 -24.22
C GLU A 289 0.84 5.16 -23.41
N THR A 290 0.70 5.92 -22.32
CA THR A 290 1.82 6.26 -21.44
C THR A 290 2.42 5.00 -20.80
N VAL A 291 1.57 4.06 -20.38
CA VAL A 291 2.03 2.80 -19.78
C VAL A 291 2.63 1.85 -20.82
N MET A 292 2.09 1.80 -22.04
CA MET A 292 2.69 1.04 -23.14
C MET A 292 4.08 1.59 -23.48
N ARG A 293 4.23 2.91 -23.57
CA ARG A 293 5.54 3.56 -23.75
C ARG A 293 6.46 3.26 -22.57
N TRP A 294 5.93 3.32 -21.34
CA TRP A 294 6.71 3.08 -20.12
C TRP A 294 7.24 1.66 -20.02
N THR A 295 6.45 0.68 -20.44
CA THR A 295 6.87 -0.73 -20.47
C THR A 295 7.71 -1.08 -21.70
N GLY A 296 7.72 -0.24 -22.74
CA GLY A 296 8.35 -0.55 -24.02
C GLY A 296 7.78 -1.82 -24.67
N GLY A 297 6.54 -2.18 -24.37
CA GLY A 297 5.92 -3.44 -24.78
C GLY A 297 6.39 -4.69 -23.99
N THR A 298 7.21 -4.52 -22.95
CA THR A 298 7.66 -5.63 -22.10
C THR A 298 6.51 -6.15 -21.25
N VAL A 299 6.27 -7.48 -21.31
CA VAL A 299 5.25 -8.15 -20.48
C VAL A 299 5.68 -8.27 -19.01
N ASP A 300 6.99 -8.38 -18.75
CA ASP A 300 7.54 -8.35 -17.40
C ASP A 300 7.55 -6.94 -16.81
N THR A 301 6.40 -6.56 -16.26
CA THR A 301 6.20 -5.28 -15.60
C THR A 301 7.01 -5.13 -14.31
N ASN A 302 7.50 -6.22 -13.69
CA ASN A 302 8.38 -6.11 -12.52
C ASN A 302 9.75 -5.57 -12.91
N ARG A 303 10.35 -6.11 -13.97
CA ARG A 303 11.65 -5.64 -14.48
C ARG A 303 11.61 -4.15 -14.83
N VAL A 304 10.55 -3.72 -15.51
CA VAL A 304 10.33 -2.31 -15.86
C VAL A 304 10.29 -1.42 -14.60
N VAL A 305 9.60 -1.84 -13.53
CA VAL A 305 9.60 -1.10 -12.26
C VAL A 305 10.99 -1.02 -11.67
N GLU A 306 11.73 -2.13 -11.64
CA GLU A 306 13.07 -2.18 -11.05
C GLU A 306 14.06 -1.26 -11.79
N GLU A 307 14.05 -1.29 -13.12
CA GLU A 307 14.87 -0.43 -13.96
C GLU A 307 14.51 1.06 -13.78
N ALA A 308 13.21 1.39 -13.83
CA ALA A 308 12.74 2.75 -13.62
C ALA A 308 13.08 3.26 -12.21
N TRP A 309 12.96 2.39 -11.20
CA TRP A 309 13.30 2.71 -9.82
C TRP A 309 14.80 2.94 -9.66
N LYS A 310 15.65 2.08 -10.25
CA LYS A 310 17.11 2.24 -10.25
C LYS A 310 17.53 3.54 -10.94
N ALA A 311 16.95 3.85 -12.09
CA ALA A 311 17.22 5.10 -12.82
C ALA A 311 16.84 6.34 -11.99
N ARG A 312 15.67 6.34 -11.35
CA ARG A 312 15.22 7.42 -10.46
C ARG A 312 16.16 7.58 -9.26
N TRP A 313 16.55 6.48 -8.64
CA TRP A 313 17.44 6.49 -7.49
C TRP A 313 18.78 7.15 -7.84
N LEU A 314 19.36 6.81 -8.99
CA LEU A 314 20.62 7.39 -9.50
C LEU A 314 20.47 8.89 -9.76
N LYS A 315 19.39 9.32 -10.41
CA LYS A 315 19.12 10.74 -10.69
C LYS A 315 18.99 11.60 -9.43
N GLU A 316 18.27 11.12 -8.41
CA GLU A 316 18.11 11.86 -7.15
C GLU A 316 19.43 12.02 -6.36
N ARG A 317 20.41 11.15 -6.61
CA ARG A 317 21.74 11.24 -6.02
C ARG A 317 22.56 12.32 -6.72
N ASP A 318 22.60 12.34 -8.05
CA ASP A 318 23.45 13.29 -8.79
C ASP A 318 23.07 14.76 -8.52
N GLY A 319 21.81 15.01 -8.14
CA GLY A 319 21.33 16.34 -7.74
C GLY A 319 21.56 16.73 -6.26
N ARG A 320 22.13 15.86 -5.41
CA ARG A 320 22.40 16.15 -3.98
C ARG A 320 23.81 15.71 -3.62
N ALA A 321 24.63 16.63 -3.10
CA ALA A 321 25.93 16.28 -2.53
C ALA A 321 25.82 15.06 -1.59
N ILE A 322 26.68 14.06 -1.81
CA ILE A 322 26.71 12.80 -1.06
C ILE A 322 26.90 13.13 0.42
N THR A 323 25.81 13.09 1.18
CA THR A 323 25.81 13.48 2.60
C THR A 323 25.63 12.28 3.52
N ARG A 324 25.32 11.08 3.00
CA ARG A 324 25.00 9.91 3.82
C ARG A 324 25.68 8.63 3.32
N PRO A 325 25.99 7.68 4.22
CA PRO A 325 26.64 6.43 3.83
C PRO A 325 25.88 5.57 2.80
N ALA A 326 24.56 5.44 2.95
CA ALA A 326 23.71 4.74 1.98
C ALA A 326 23.57 5.46 0.63
N ASP A 327 24.31 6.54 0.40
CA ASP A 327 24.36 7.27 -0.88
C ASP A 327 25.77 7.25 -1.52
N ASP A 328 26.76 6.59 -0.90
CA ASP A 328 28.15 6.44 -1.35
C ASP A 328 28.32 5.39 -2.48
N PHE A 329 28.75 5.82 -3.67
CA PHE A 329 28.73 5.03 -4.91
C PHE A 329 29.71 3.84 -4.93
N ASP A 330 30.89 3.99 -4.33
CA ASP A 330 31.98 3.01 -4.39
C ASP A 330 31.61 1.63 -3.80
N HIS A 331 30.51 1.57 -3.04
CA HIS A 331 30.02 0.39 -2.33
C HIS A 331 28.68 -0.17 -2.87
N GLN A 332 28.07 0.52 -3.85
CA GLN A 332 26.64 0.38 -4.13
C GLN A 332 26.26 -0.26 -5.45
N GLN A 333 27.10 -0.13 -6.49
CA GLN A 333 26.77 -0.61 -7.84
C GLN A 333 26.35 -2.08 -7.86
N GLU A 334 26.85 -2.86 -6.90
CA GLU A 334 26.56 -4.28 -6.80
C GLU A 334 25.54 -4.67 -5.73
N THR A 335 25.19 -3.84 -4.75
CA THR A 335 24.53 -4.35 -3.53
C THR A 335 23.11 -3.81 -3.27
N LEU A 336 22.75 -2.61 -3.70
CA LEU A 336 21.45 -2.01 -3.34
C LEU A 336 20.27 -2.56 -4.16
N PHE A 337 20.49 -2.82 -5.46
CA PHE A 337 19.48 -3.31 -6.38
C PHE A 337 19.68 -4.79 -6.74
N ARG A 338 19.72 -5.65 -5.72
CA ARG A 338 19.64 -7.12 -5.88
C ARG A 338 18.43 -7.64 -5.13
N ASN A 339 17.77 -8.65 -5.68
CA ASN A 339 16.66 -9.37 -5.03
C ASN A 339 17.05 -9.93 -3.65
N GLU A 340 18.35 -10.04 -3.39
CA GLU A 340 18.94 -10.52 -2.15
C GLU A 340 19.08 -9.47 -1.05
N THR A 341 18.68 -8.21 -1.26
CA THR A 341 18.84 -7.13 -0.26
C THR A 341 18.23 -7.49 1.10
N LEU A 342 17.11 -8.23 1.12
CA LEU A 342 16.46 -8.68 2.35
C LEU A 342 17.29 -9.73 3.11
N ARG A 343 18.16 -10.49 2.43
CA ARG A 343 18.96 -11.57 3.04
C ARG A 343 19.95 -11.06 4.09
N ARG A 344 20.31 -9.78 4.04
CA ARG A 344 21.14 -9.11 5.08
C ARG A 344 20.48 -9.14 6.47
N HIS A 345 19.16 -9.29 6.50
CA HIS A 345 18.38 -9.32 7.72
C HIS A 345 18.08 -10.74 8.22
N ASP A 346 18.55 -11.77 7.52
CA ASP A 346 18.29 -13.16 7.87
C ASP A 346 18.93 -13.52 9.22
N GLY A 347 18.10 -14.07 10.10
CA GLY A 347 18.49 -14.44 11.47
C GLY A 347 18.86 -13.26 12.38
N LEU A 348 18.65 -12.00 11.95
CA LEU A 348 18.79 -10.84 12.82
C LEU A 348 17.51 -10.64 13.64
N SER A 349 17.67 -10.27 14.92
CA SER A 349 16.56 -9.75 15.71
C SER A 349 16.06 -8.43 15.13
N LYS A 350 14.83 -8.03 15.47
CA LYS A 350 14.26 -6.76 15.00
C LYS A 350 15.14 -5.55 15.36
N ALA A 351 15.65 -5.48 16.59
CA ALA A 351 16.57 -4.42 17.01
C ALA A 351 17.84 -4.36 16.15
N LYS A 352 18.48 -5.51 15.87
CA LYS A 352 19.68 -5.58 15.02
C LYS A 352 19.37 -5.17 13.58
N SER A 353 18.24 -5.64 13.04
CA SER A 353 17.79 -5.28 11.69
C SER A 353 17.54 -3.77 11.55
N SER A 354 16.92 -3.15 12.55
CA SER A 354 16.67 -1.71 12.54
C SER A 354 17.95 -0.91 12.74
N LEU A 355 18.86 -1.38 13.59
CA LEU A 355 20.18 -0.78 13.76
C LEU A 355 20.99 -0.84 12.46
N LEU A 356 20.99 -1.98 11.76
CA LEU A 356 21.65 -2.12 10.47
C LEU A 356 21.16 -1.08 9.45
N ILE A 357 19.84 -0.90 9.34
CA ILE A 357 19.25 0.12 8.46
C ILE A 357 19.66 1.53 8.91
N GLN A 358 19.68 1.81 10.22
CA GLN A 358 20.07 3.13 10.75
C GLN A 358 21.55 3.45 10.45
N ILE A 359 22.45 2.49 10.64
CA ILE A 359 23.88 2.64 10.31
C ILE A 359 24.03 2.93 8.82
N ARG A 360 23.44 2.08 7.97
CA ARG A 360 23.53 2.21 6.51
C ARG A 360 22.98 3.54 6.04
N THR A 361 21.84 3.98 6.57
CA THR A 361 21.23 5.26 6.19
C THR A 361 21.87 6.50 6.82
N GLY A 362 22.81 6.32 7.77
CA GLY A 362 23.35 7.39 8.61
C GLY A 362 22.31 8.04 9.55
N ALA A 363 21.06 7.58 9.52
CA ALA A 363 20.00 8.06 10.39
C ALA A 363 19.98 7.24 11.67
N ILE A 364 21.01 7.41 12.50
CA ILE A 364 21.27 6.67 13.72
C ILE A 364 21.36 7.60 14.93
N GLY A 365 20.99 7.13 16.12
CA GLY A 365 20.96 7.96 17.34
C GLY A 365 22.33 8.28 17.94
N LEU A 366 23.32 8.62 17.12
CA LEU A 366 24.66 9.06 17.53
C LEU A 366 24.77 10.59 17.43
N ARG A 367 25.75 11.19 18.11
CA ARG A 367 25.85 12.67 18.23
C ARG A 367 25.85 13.38 16.89
N ASP A 368 26.55 12.87 15.88
CA ASP A 368 26.60 13.50 14.55
C ASP A 368 25.22 13.76 13.94
N PHE A 369 24.39 12.71 13.92
CA PHE A 369 23.05 12.79 13.36
C PHE A 369 22.10 13.60 14.26
N LEU A 370 22.19 13.42 15.58
CA LEU A 370 21.34 14.15 16.53
C LEU A 370 21.62 15.66 16.52
N PHE A 371 22.89 16.05 16.44
CA PHE A 371 23.33 17.44 16.27
C PHE A 371 22.79 18.04 14.96
N THR A 372 22.92 17.30 13.85
CA THR A 372 22.39 17.71 12.53
C THR A 372 20.86 17.86 12.54
N ARG A 373 20.17 17.28 13.53
CA ARG A 373 18.71 17.40 13.72
C ARG A 373 18.32 18.45 14.76
N GLY A 374 19.29 19.14 15.37
CA GLY A 374 19.03 20.20 16.36
C GLY A 374 18.44 19.66 17.66
N VAL A 375 18.83 18.46 18.09
CA VAL A 375 18.41 17.91 19.39
C VAL A 375 19.05 18.76 20.51
N PRO A 376 18.26 19.44 21.37
CA PRO A 376 18.79 20.43 22.32
C PRO A 376 19.87 19.91 23.26
N GLU A 377 19.78 18.63 23.65
CA GLU A 377 20.73 18.00 24.58
C GLU A 377 22.07 17.63 23.92
N VAL A 378 22.18 17.71 22.60
CA VAL A 378 23.39 17.38 21.84
C VAL A 378 24.05 18.66 21.33
N LEU A 379 25.03 19.14 22.08
CA LEU A 379 25.71 20.42 21.83
C LEU A 379 26.79 20.36 20.75
N THR A 380 27.30 19.16 20.45
CA THR A 380 28.38 18.96 19.48
C THR A 380 28.21 17.64 18.71
N PRO A 381 28.55 17.59 17.41
CA PRO A 381 28.58 16.34 16.64
C PRO A 381 29.83 15.49 16.94
N ALA A 382 30.80 16.04 17.68
CA ALA A 382 32.08 15.38 17.94
C ALA A 382 31.93 14.16 18.86
N CYS A 383 32.76 13.15 18.60
CA CYS A 383 32.94 12.01 19.49
C CYS A 383 33.75 12.41 20.72
N GLU A 384 33.51 11.72 21.83
CA GLU A 384 34.24 11.92 23.09
C GLU A 384 35.75 11.60 23.00
N CYS A 385 36.18 10.87 21.96
CA CYS A 385 37.61 10.64 21.70
C CYS A 385 38.36 11.88 21.17
N GLY A 386 37.65 12.92 20.72
CA GLY A 386 38.25 14.11 20.10
C GLY A 386 38.59 13.99 18.60
N GLU A 387 38.71 12.78 18.06
CA GLU A 387 39.24 12.50 16.70
C GLU A 387 38.19 12.54 15.57
N GLY A 388 37.09 13.29 15.74
CA GLY A 388 36.10 13.50 14.68
C GLY A 388 34.64 13.41 15.12
N ARG A 389 33.74 13.30 14.14
CA ARG A 389 32.28 13.26 14.35
C ARG A 389 31.83 11.87 14.79
N GLU A 390 30.91 11.78 15.74
CA GLU A 390 30.43 10.50 16.27
C GLU A 390 29.46 9.82 15.29
N THR A 391 30.03 9.05 14.36
CA THR A 391 29.29 8.20 13.42
C THR A 391 29.57 6.72 13.72
N ALA A 392 28.73 5.82 13.20
CA ALA A 392 28.96 4.37 13.37
C ALA A 392 30.27 3.93 12.70
N GLU A 393 30.61 4.54 11.56
CA GLU A 393 31.90 4.35 10.89
C GLU A 393 33.05 4.78 11.78
N HIS A 394 32.97 5.98 12.37
CA HIS A 394 33.99 6.45 13.32
C HIS A 394 34.13 5.49 14.51
N LEU A 395 33.04 5.11 15.16
CA LEU A 395 33.07 4.23 16.33
C LEU A 395 33.67 2.85 16.06
N VAL A 396 33.49 2.31 14.84
CA VAL A 396 33.94 0.96 14.49
C VAL A 396 35.34 0.96 13.87
N VAL A 397 35.67 1.95 13.05
CA VAL A 397 36.91 1.97 12.27
C VAL A 397 37.99 2.83 12.92
N TRP A 398 37.62 3.99 13.48
CA TRP A 398 38.59 5.06 13.79
C TRP A 398 38.71 5.40 15.28
N CYS A 399 37.68 5.14 16.09
CA CYS A 399 37.61 5.60 17.47
C CYS A 399 38.59 4.86 18.38
N LEU A 400 39.26 5.61 19.27
CA LEU A 400 40.27 5.11 20.20
C LEU A 400 39.86 5.22 21.68
N ALA A 401 38.71 5.83 22.00
CA ALA A 401 38.29 6.09 23.38
C ALA A 401 37.81 4.82 24.10
N PRO A 402 38.22 4.54 25.36
CA PRO A 402 37.76 3.36 26.09
C PRO A 402 36.21 3.24 26.19
N PRO A 403 35.65 2.02 26.10
CA PRO A 403 36.33 0.72 26.00
C PRO A 403 36.78 0.36 24.56
N LEU A 404 36.82 1.33 23.63
CA LEU A 404 36.92 1.18 22.18
C LEU A 404 38.36 1.08 21.64
N THR A 405 39.23 0.26 22.24
CA THR A 405 40.55 0.03 21.63
C THR A 405 40.46 -1.01 20.50
N ARG A 406 40.46 -0.54 19.25
CA ARG A 406 40.86 -1.25 18.00
C ARG A 406 40.48 -2.74 17.88
N ARG A 407 39.27 -3.10 18.31
CA ARG A 407 38.79 -4.51 18.34
C ARG A 407 38.73 -5.14 16.95
N TRP A 408 38.45 -4.34 15.92
CA TRP A 408 38.11 -4.84 14.60
C TRP A 408 39.29 -4.97 13.64
N GLU A 409 40.45 -4.38 13.98
CA GLU A 409 41.68 -4.45 13.18
C GLU A 409 42.15 -5.91 12.99
N ARG A 410 42.02 -6.73 14.05
CA ARG A 410 42.32 -8.17 14.02
C ARG A 410 41.29 -9.00 13.24
N THR A 411 40.08 -8.48 13.05
CA THR A 411 39.00 -9.15 12.33
C THR A 411 38.81 -8.66 10.90
N GLY A 412 39.67 -7.74 10.42
CA GLY A 412 39.70 -7.29 9.03
C GLY A 412 38.88 -6.05 8.69
N ILE A 413 38.30 -5.32 9.68
CA ILE A 413 37.69 -4.01 9.41
C ILE A 413 38.72 -2.95 9.77
N ARG A 414 39.43 -2.42 8.77
CA ARG A 414 40.50 -1.43 8.95
C ARG A 414 40.18 -0.11 8.26
N THR A 415 39.36 -0.17 7.22
CA THR A 415 38.98 1.00 6.43
C THR A 415 37.47 1.17 6.44
N ARG A 416 37.04 2.38 6.04
CA ARG A 416 35.65 2.65 5.68
C ARG A 416 35.09 1.62 4.71
N ARG A 417 35.91 1.20 3.73
CA ARG A 417 35.52 0.24 2.69
C ARG A 417 35.21 -1.14 3.25
N ASP A 418 36.04 -1.61 4.18
CA ASP A 418 35.82 -2.89 4.84
C ASP A 418 34.54 -2.86 5.68
N PHE A 419 34.31 -1.76 6.39
CA PHE A 419 33.12 -1.58 7.22
C PHE A 419 31.82 -1.70 6.41
N TYR A 420 31.70 -0.96 5.31
CA TYR A 420 30.53 -1.08 4.46
C TYR A 420 30.48 -2.42 3.71
N SER A 421 31.62 -2.99 3.29
CA SER A 421 31.62 -4.34 2.69
C SER A 421 31.03 -5.39 3.63
N VAL A 422 31.29 -5.28 4.94
CA VAL A 422 30.68 -6.13 5.97
C VAL A 422 29.17 -5.86 6.12
N LEU A 423 28.75 -4.60 6.18
CA LEU A 423 27.32 -4.25 6.34
C LEU A 423 26.47 -4.49 5.08
N HIS A 424 27.10 -4.56 3.91
CA HIS A 424 26.46 -4.86 2.63
C HIS A 424 26.56 -6.34 2.25
N GLY A 425 27.47 -7.08 2.89
CA GLY A 425 27.73 -8.48 2.61
C GLY A 425 26.58 -9.41 2.97
N ILE A 426 26.33 -10.38 2.09
CA ILE A 426 25.27 -11.40 2.22
C ILE A 426 25.88 -12.76 2.57
N ASN A 427 27.19 -12.92 2.33
CA ASN A 427 27.90 -14.17 2.56
C ASN A 427 27.95 -14.51 4.06
N PRO A 428 28.01 -15.80 4.45
CA PRO A 428 27.98 -16.21 5.86
C PRO A 428 29.10 -15.61 6.73
N THR A 429 30.26 -15.31 6.16
CA THR A 429 31.39 -14.68 6.85
C THR A 429 31.11 -13.21 7.19
N THR A 430 30.71 -12.42 6.20
CA THR A 430 30.37 -11.00 6.38
C THR A 430 29.11 -10.83 7.22
N ALA A 431 28.09 -11.69 7.06
CA ALA A 431 26.90 -11.67 7.89
C ALA A 431 27.20 -11.94 9.38
N ARG A 432 28.10 -12.88 9.68
CA ARG A 432 28.57 -13.14 11.06
C ARG A 432 29.32 -11.94 11.63
N LEU A 433 30.21 -11.33 10.85
CA LEU A 433 30.97 -10.17 11.28
C LEU A 433 30.05 -8.95 11.49
N ALA A 434 29.09 -8.71 10.59
CA ALA A 434 28.08 -7.67 10.73
C ALA A 434 27.24 -7.87 12.00
N ARG A 435 26.84 -9.11 12.30
CA ARG A 435 26.12 -9.42 13.55
C ARG A 435 26.94 -9.07 14.78
N ARG A 436 28.23 -9.41 14.81
CA ARG A 436 29.14 -9.03 15.91
C ARG A 436 29.25 -7.52 16.07
N VAL A 437 29.38 -6.78 14.97
CA VAL A 437 29.42 -5.31 14.98
C VAL A 437 28.12 -4.73 15.55
N LEU A 438 26.96 -5.27 15.14
CA LEU A 438 25.66 -4.83 15.63
C LEU A 438 25.48 -5.12 17.12
N ASP A 439 25.81 -6.32 17.58
CA ASP A 439 25.80 -6.70 19.00
C ASP A 439 26.65 -5.74 19.83
N TRP A 440 27.88 -5.53 19.37
CA TRP A 440 28.83 -4.66 20.02
C TRP A 440 28.34 -3.20 20.09
N LEU A 441 27.79 -2.65 19.01
CA LEU A 441 27.21 -1.30 18.99
C LEU A 441 26.01 -1.19 19.93
N MET A 442 25.15 -2.21 20.00
CA MET A 442 24.05 -2.25 20.96
C MET A 442 24.56 -2.25 22.41
N ASP A 443 25.67 -2.93 22.67
CA ASP A 443 26.24 -3.05 24.01
C ASP A 443 27.05 -1.83 24.46
N SER A 444 27.56 -1.03 23.51
CA SER A 444 28.40 0.16 23.73
C SER A 444 27.79 1.23 24.63
N GLY A 445 26.46 1.23 24.82
CA GLY A 445 25.74 2.26 25.59
C GLY A 445 25.60 3.62 24.88
N LYS A 446 26.18 3.78 23.68
CA LYS A 446 26.14 5.01 22.87
C LYS A 446 24.81 5.25 22.16
N LEU A 447 23.96 4.21 22.04
CA LEU A 447 22.68 4.29 21.35
C LEU A 447 21.53 4.52 22.35
N PRO A 448 20.87 5.69 22.35
CA PRO A 448 19.77 6.01 23.27
C PRO A 448 18.62 5.00 23.19
N ILE A 449 18.34 4.50 21.97
CA ILE A 449 17.26 3.54 21.74
C ILE A 449 17.49 2.19 22.45
N VAL A 450 18.74 1.83 22.73
CA VAL A 450 19.11 0.59 23.42
C VAL A 450 19.18 0.79 24.94
N ARG A 451 19.54 2.01 25.41
CA ARG A 451 19.42 2.40 26.82
C ARG A 451 17.98 2.20 27.34
N HIS A 452 16.96 2.58 26.56
CA HIS A 452 15.55 2.38 26.91
C HIS A 452 15.11 0.90 26.98
N ILE A 453 15.68 0.01 26.16
CA ILE A 453 15.37 -1.43 26.24
C ILE A 453 15.89 -2.00 27.57
N ARG A 454 17.11 -1.60 27.97
CA ARG A 454 17.74 -2.04 29.22
C ARG A 454 17.08 -1.43 30.46
N SER A 455 16.54 -0.21 30.38
CA SER A 455 15.83 0.44 31.50
C SER A 455 14.39 -0.05 31.70
N ASN A 456 13.69 -0.45 30.64
CA ASN A 456 12.34 -1.04 30.74
C ASN A 456 12.33 -2.42 31.41
N LEU A 457 13.46 -3.13 31.43
CA LEU A 457 13.65 -4.32 32.26
C LEU A 457 13.83 -4.00 33.77
N ARG A 458 13.99 -2.72 34.15
CA ARG A 458 14.21 -2.24 35.53
C ARG A 458 13.20 -1.19 35.99
N GLY A 459 11.99 -1.16 35.41
CA GLY A 459 10.85 -0.43 35.98
C GLY A 459 10.91 1.10 36.00
N PHE A 460 11.82 1.76 35.27
CA PHE A 460 11.88 3.22 35.20
C PHE A 460 11.30 3.76 33.87
N LYS A 461 10.26 4.61 33.94
CA LYS A 461 9.76 5.40 32.80
C LYS A 461 10.53 6.73 32.70
N PRO A 462 11.13 7.10 31.55
CA PRO A 462 11.31 8.54 31.29
C PRO A 462 11.26 9.06 29.82
N PHE A 463 10.50 10.14 29.69
CA PHE A 463 10.56 11.44 28.98
C PHE A 463 11.41 11.77 27.71
N VAL A 464 12.38 10.97 27.24
CA VAL A 464 13.28 11.46 26.15
C VAL A 464 12.77 11.17 24.72
N LEU A 465 11.71 10.36 24.57
CA LEU A 465 11.16 9.98 23.25
C LEU A 465 10.14 10.96 22.65
N SER A 466 9.78 12.03 23.37
CA SER A 466 8.79 13.02 22.89
C SER A 466 9.34 13.91 21.77
N LEU A 467 10.64 14.23 21.79
CA LEU A 467 11.27 15.15 20.84
C LEU A 467 11.66 14.51 19.50
N LEU A 468 11.83 13.18 19.45
CA LEU A 468 12.05 12.43 18.20
C LEU A 468 10.76 11.76 17.65
N GLY A 469 9.61 12.15 18.21
CA GLY A 469 8.28 12.08 17.63
C GLY A 469 7.78 10.69 17.27
N ASN A 470 7.28 9.93 18.27
CA ASN A 470 6.28 8.89 18.01
C ASN A 470 5.46 8.45 19.25
N GLU A 471 4.97 9.38 20.06
CA GLU A 471 3.82 9.07 20.94
C GLU A 471 2.56 9.67 20.31
N SER A 472 1.68 8.79 19.84
CA SER A 472 0.27 9.13 19.65
C SER A 472 -0.29 9.31 21.06
N ARG A 473 -0.40 10.57 21.52
CA ARG A 473 -1.31 10.89 22.62
C ARG A 473 -2.74 10.78 22.10
N GLU A 474 -3.25 9.55 21.96
CA GLU A 474 -4.68 9.30 22.05
C GLU A 474 -4.95 8.96 23.52
N ARG A 475 -5.70 9.85 24.19
CA ARG A 475 -6.14 9.64 25.57
C ARG A 475 -6.93 8.33 25.63
N PRO A 476 -6.74 7.49 26.65
CA PRO A 476 -7.69 6.40 26.87
C PRO A 476 -9.06 7.02 27.14
N ILE A 477 -10.06 6.63 26.34
CA ILE A 477 -11.46 6.83 26.69
C ILE A 477 -11.71 5.88 27.86
N THR A 478 -11.48 6.34 29.08
CA THR A 478 -12.02 5.70 30.28
C THR A 478 -13.51 6.03 30.31
N GLY A 479 -14.33 5.12 29.76
CA GLY A 479 -15.75 5.12 30.03
C GLY A 479 -15.97 4.77 31.49
N SER A 480 -16.21 5.77 32.33
CA SER A 480 -16.77 5.57 33.66
C SER A 480 -18.23 5.14 33.48
N LEU A 481 -18.49 3.85 33.62
CA LEU A 481 -19.80 3.33 34.00
C LEU A 481 -20.10 3.86 35.41
N GLN A 482 -20.83 4.98 35.51
CA GLN A 482 -21.55 5.32 36.73
C GLN A 482 -22.88 4.57 36.70
N ALA A 483 -22.95 3.50 37.50
CA ALA A 483 -24.19 2.90 37.92
C ALA A 483 -24.92 3.88 38.85
N GLY A 484 -25.96 4.52 38.36
CA GLY A 484 -26.92 5.26 39.18
C GLY A 484 -28.04 4.33 39.66
N ARG A 485 -27.98 3.92 40.94
CA ARG A 485 -29.13 3.38 41.68
C ARG A 485 -29.98 4.55 42.18
N HIS A 486 -31.30 4.43 41.97
CA HIS A 486 -32.43 4.97 42.73
C HIS A 486 -32.22 6.21 43.63
N ARG A 487 -33.02 7.25 43.36
CA ARG A 487 -34.30 7.46 44.05
C ARG A 487 -35.31 8.09 43.10
#